data_AF-A0A1V3NW15-F1
#
_entry.id   AF-A0A1V3NW15-F1
#
_cell.length_a   1.000
_cell.length_b   1.000
_cell.length_c   1.000
_cell.angle_alpha   90.00
_cell.angle_beta   90.00
_cell.angle_gamma   90.00
#
_symmetry.space_group_name_H-M   'P 1'
#
loop_
_entity.id
_entity.type
_entity.pdbx_description
1 polymer ?
#
loop_
_entity_poly.entity_id
_entity_poly.type
_entity_poly.pdbx_seq_one_letter_code
_entity_poly.pdbx_strand_id
1 'polypeptide(L)'
;MIPQLPLALRWPRRQRFEHFHAGANAAALAAVQALALEPGAPWVYLHGANGSGRSHLLMAACQAANSAGRRVQYLPLATIADHAAALRGVAGSELLALDDLGAIAGSREAEHALFDLYNRARAEGSGLLFAAETTPTQLGIGLPDLRSRLGACTQFALKPLDDDERRVVLKAQAASRGIELDDGVLDWLFSRYARDLGALLDLLDKLDVASLAAQRRITIPFLREFLREAGEAAP
;
A
#
# COMPACT_ATOMS: atom_id res chain seq x y z
N MET A 1 -19.62 25.90 -12.68
CA MET A 1 -20.14 24.56 -12.36
C MET A 1 -18.94 23.62 -12.47
N ILE A 2 -18.30 23.26 -11.36
CA ILE A 2 -17.11 22.40 -11.38
C ILE A 2 -17.61 20.97 -11.68
N PRO A 3 -17.19 20.34 -12.78
CA PRO A 3 -17.60 18.97 -13.08
C PRO A 3 -17.03 18.05 -12.00
N GLN A 4 -17.93 17.45 -11.20
CA GLN A 4 -17.57 16.40 -10.26
C GLN A 4 -17.31 15.14 -11.07
N LEU A 5 -16.04 14.78 -11.23
CA LEU A 5 -15.64 13.48 -11.76
C LEU A 5 -15.81 12.46 -10.63
N PRO A 6 -16.68 11.45 -10.76
CA PRO A 6 -16.72 10.35 -9.82
C PRO A 6 -15.45 9.51 -10.05
N LEU A 7 -14.38 9.81 -9.32
CA LEU A 7 -13.24 8.92 -9.25
C LEU A 7 -13.65 7.75 -8.35
N ALA A 8 -14.39 6.80 -8.94
CA ALA A 8 -14.59 5.48 -8.35
C ALA A 8 -13.26 4.73 -8.44
N LEU A 9 -12.29 5.14 -7.62
CA LEU A 9 -11.15 4.32 -7.24
C LEU A 9 -11.75 3.08 -6.58
N ARG A 10 -12.00 2.04 -7.38
CA ARG A 10 -12.24 0.71 -6.83
C ARG A 10 -10.95 0.35 -6.10
N TRP A 11 -11.02 0.34 -4.78
CA TRP A 11 -9.93 -0.16 -3.94
C TRP A 11 -9.45 -1.49 -4.52
N PRO A 12 -8.15 -1.65 -4.81
CA PRO A 12 -7.65 -2.89 -5.39
C PRO A 12 -8.03 -4.04 -4.47
N ARG A 13 -8.74 -5.05 -4.99
CA ARG A 13 -9.30 -6.15 -4.20
C ARG A 13 -8.25 -6.88 -3.34
N ARG A 14 -6.97 -6.81 -3.74
CA ARG A 14 -5.85 -7.48 -3.09
C ARG A 14 -5.37 -6.77 -1.83
N GLN A 15 -5.49 -5.45 -1.73
CA GLN A 15 -4.90 -4.68 -0.63
C GLN A 15 -5.85 -4.62 0.55
N ARG A 16 -6.13 -5.80 1.11
CA ARG A 16 -7.00 -6.05 2.27
C ARG A 16 -6.16 -6.60 3.42
N PHE A 17 -6.60 -6.41 4.66
CA PHE A 17 -5.90 -6.99 5.82
C PHE A 17 -5.82 -8.51 5.74
N GLU A 18 -6.86 -9.18 5.23
CA GLU A 18 -6.90 -10.64 5.03
C GLU A 18 -5.82 -11.17 4.06
N HIS A 19 -5.25 -10.28 3.23
CA HIS A 19 -4.19 -10.61 2.28
C HIS A 19 -2.82 -10.07 2.71
N PHE A 20 -2.74 -9.41 3.86
CA PHE A 20 -1.47 -8.93 4.41
C PHE A 20 -0.84 -10.02 5.27
N HIS A 21 0.37 -10.47 4.90
CA HIS A 21 1.12 -11.39 5.74
C HIS A 21 1.80 -10.61 6.86
N ALA A 22 1.37 -10.87 8.09
CA ALA A 22 1.85 -10.12 9.25
C ALA A 22 3.36 -10.29 9.46
N GLY A 23 3.88 -11.53 9.42
CA GLY A 23 5.29 -11.82 9.70
C GLY A 23 5.78 -11.08 10.95
N ALA A 24 6.94 -10.41 10.83
CA ALA A 24 7.49 -9.54 11.87
C ALA A 24 6.74 -8.20 12.08
N ASN A 25 5.73 -7.88 11.27
CA ASN A 25 4.96 -6.64 11.26
C ASN A 25 3.62 -6.71 12.00
N ALA A 26 3.38 -7.76 12.80
CA ALA A 26 2.11 -7.98 13.50
C ALA A 26 1.65 -6.79 14.36
N ALA A 27 2.57 -6.11 15.06
CA ALA A 27 2.24 -4.93 15.86
C ALA A 27 1.79 -3.74 15.01
N ALA A 28 2.43 -3.53 13.85
CA ALA A 28 2.04 -2.48 12.91
C ALA A 28 0.67 -2.78 12.31
N LEU A 29 0.42 -4.04 11.92
CA LEU A 29 -0.88 -4.48 11.43
C LEU A 29 -1.99 -4.19 12.45
N ALA A 30 -1.79 -4.57 13.71
CA ALA A 30 -2.76 -4.35 14.77
C ALA A 30 -3.06 -2.86 14.99
N ALA A 31 -2.03 -2.00 15.01
CA ALA A 31 -2.22 -0.56 15.17
C ALA A 31 -2.97 0.07 13.97
N VAL A 32 -2.68 -0.37 12.75
CA VAL A 32 -3.37 0.10 11.54
C VAL A 32 -4.82 -0.38 11.52
N GLN A 33 -5.10 -1.60 11.97
CA GLN A 33 -6.46 -2.12 12.13
C GLN A 33 -7.26 -1.32 13.16
N ALA A 34 -6.66 -1.03 14.32
CA ALA A 34 -7.28 -0.19 15.34
C ALA A 34 -7.60 1.20 14.78
N LEU A 35 -6.64 1.86 14.11
CA LEU A 35 -6.87 3.16 13.47
C LEU A 35 -8.01 3.12 12.43
N ALA A 36 -8.11 2.03 11.68
CA ALA A 36 -9.14 1.84 10.66
C ALA A 36 -10.55 1.63 11.24
N LEU A 37 -10.68 1.01 12.41
CA LEU A 37 -11.98 0.58 12.94
C LEU A 37 -12.43 1.36 14.18
N GLU A 38 -11.51 1.94 14.94
CA GLU A 38 -11.77 2.58 16.23
C GLU A 38 -11.55 4.11 16.12
N PRO A 39 -12.62 4.92 16.20
CA PRO A 39 -12.48 6.37 16.28
C PRO A 39 -11.64 6.79 17.51
N GLY A 40 -10.67 7.67 17.31
CA GLY A 40 -9.78 8.15 18.37
C GLY A 40 -8.56 7.27 18.64
N ALA A 41 -8.38 6.16 17.93
CA ALA A 41 -7.13 5.40 17.96
C ALA A 41 -5.92 6.27 17.56
N PRO A 42 -4.71 5.96 18.07
CA PRO A 42 -3.51 6.74 17.79
C PRO A 42 -3.21 6.83 16.29
N TRP A 43 -2.75 8.00 15.84
CA TRP A 43 -2.31 8.20 14.46
C TRP A 43 -1.02 7.42 14.21
N VAL A 44 -0.93 6.83 13.02
CA VAL A 44 0.14 5.88 12.71
C VAL A 44 1.03 6.44 11.60
N TYR A 45 2.34 6.26 11.76
CA TYR A 45 3.34 6.53 10.75
C TYR A 45 4.11 5.25 10.44
N LEU A 46 3.95 4.75 9.22
CA LEU A 46 4.64 3.57 8.71
C LEU A 46 5.87 4.02 7.93
N HIS A 47 7.02 3.41 8.21
CA HIS A 47 8.21 3.59 7.37
C HIS A 47 8.91 2.28 7.08
N GLY A 48 9.60 2.23 5.96
CA GLY A 48 10.28 1.01 5.53
C GLY A 48 10.70 1.08 4.07
N ALA A 49 11.57 0.16 3.67
CA ALA A 49 12.02 0.05 2.30
C ALA A 49 10.85 -0.23 1.34
N ASN A 50 11.09 -0.01 0.04
CA ASN A 50 10.13 -0.43 -0.98
C ASN A 50 9.82 -1.93 -0.86
N GLY A 51 8.58 -2.33 -1.13
CA GLY A 51 8.13 -3.72 -0.97
C GLY A 51 7.81 -4.15 0.47
N SER A 52 7.95 -3.27 1.47
CA SER A 52 7.59 -3.57 2.88
C SER A 52 6.08 -3.60 3.17
N GLY A 53 5.24 -3.29 2.18
CA GLY A 53 3.77 -3.34 2.31
C GLY A 53 3.13 -2.08 2.90
N ARG A 54 3.84 -0.94 2.94
CA ARG A 54 3.31 0.37 3.37
C ARG A 54 1.99 0.71 2.68
N SER A 55 1.99 0.80 1.36
CA SER A 55 0.80 1.13 0.55
C SER A 55 -0.32 0.10 0.73
N HIS A 56 0.02 -1.19 0.87
CA HIS A 56 -0.97 -2.24 1.16
C HIS A 56 -1.70 -1.97 2.46
N LEU A 57 -0.99 -1.68 3.55
CA LEU A 57 -1.60 -1.39 4.84
C LEU A 57 -2.46 -0.11 4.81
N LEU A 58 -2.00 0.93 4.11
CA LEU A 58 -2.78 2.16 3.93
C LEU A 58 -4.12 1.90 3.23
N MET A 59 -4.08 1.17 2.10
CA MET A 59 -5.28 0.87 1.33
C MET A 59 -6.19 -0.13 2.05
N ALA A 60 -5.62 -1.10 2.78
CA ALA A 60 -6.38 -2.03 3.62
C ALA A 60 -7.13 -1.29 4.74
N ALA A 61 -6.49 -0.31 5.37
CA ALA A 61 -7.11 0.54 6.38
C ALA A 61 -8.27 1.35 5.79
N CYS A 62 -8.06 2.01 4.64
CA CYS A 62 -9.09 2.78 3.95
C CYS A 62 -10.29 1.89 3.60
N GLN A 63 -10.04 0.70 3.06
CA GLN A 63 -11.11 -0.22 2.68
C GLN A 63 -11.89 -0.73 3.90
N ALA A 64 -11.21 -1.10 4.98
CA ALA A 64 -11.84 -1.56 6.21
C ALA A 64 -12.72 -0.46 6.83
N ALA A 65 -12.18 0.76 6.95
CA ALA A 65 -12.90 1.91 7.46
C ALA A 65 -14.11 2.28 6.58
N ASN A 66 -13.95 2.27 5.25
CA ASN A 66 -15.04 2.52 4.31
C ASN A 66 -16.14 1.44 4.41
N SER A 67 -15.75 0.17 4.58
CA SER A 67 -16.71 -0.94 4.78
C SER A 67 -17.46 -0.82 6.11
N ALA A 68 -16.85 -0.19 7.12
CA ALA A 68 -17.48 0.17 8.38
C ALA A 68 -18.32 1.47 8.30
N GLY A 69 -18.49 2.05 7.11
CA GLY A 69 -19.31 3.25 6.89
C GLY A 69 -18.63 4.59 7.21
N ARG A 70 -17.33 4.60 7.50
CA ARG A 70 -16.57 5.83 7.76
C ARG A 70 -16.23 6.54 6.45
N ARG A 71 -16.18 7.87 6.47
CA ARG A 71 -15.68 8.67 5.34
C ARG A 71 -14.15 8.55 5.25
N VAL A 72 -13.62 8.05 4.15
CA VAL A 72 -12.18 7.82 3.97
C VAL A 72 -11.62 8.58 2.78
N GLN A 73 -10.35 8.97 2.85
CA GLN A 73 -9.59 9.50 1.72
C GLN A 73 -8.19 8.88 1.70
N TYR A 74 -7.70 8.54 0.51
CA TYR A 74 -6.35 8.03 0.26
C TYR A 74 -5.65 8.96 -0.74
N LEU A 75 -4.48 9.46 -0.39
CA LEU A 75 -3.69 10.40 -1.19
C LEU A 75 -2.34 9.76 -1.54
N PRO A 76 -2.15 9.28 -2.77
CA PRO A 76 -0.85 8.79 -3.26
C PRO A 76 0.03 9.97 -3.70
N LEU A 77 0.81 10.55 -2.79
CA LEU A 77 1.53 11.80 -3.03
C LEU A 77 2.54 11.69 -4.18
N ALA A 78 3.14 10.53 -4.41
CA ALA A 78 4.06 10.32 -5.54
C ALA A 78 3.43 10.52 -6.92
N THR A 79 2.10 10.38 -7.06
CA THR A 79 1.39 10.49 -8.35
C THR A 79 0.69 11.83 -8.54
N ILE A 80 0.64 12.65 -7.49
CA ILE A 80 -0.02 13.96 -7.49
C ILE A 80 0.96 15.02 -8.01
N ALA A 81 0.53 15.82 -8.99
CA ALA A 81 1.37 16.89 -9.55
C ALA A 81 1.46 18.13 -8.64
N ASP A 82 0.33 18.58 -8.09
CA ASP A 82 0.27 19.70 -7.15
C ASP A 82 -0.10 19.20 -5.75
N HIS A 83 0.94 18.87 -4.97
CA HIS A 83 0.77 18.35 -3.61
C HIS A 83 0.05 19.34 -2.70
N ALA A 84 0.39 20.63 -2.80
CA ALA A 84 -0.13 21.64 -1.89
C ALA A 84 -1.63 21.86 -2.11
N ALA A 85 -2.07 21.94 -3.38
CA ALA A 85 -3.49 22.00 -3.71
C ALA A 85 -4.25 20.74 -3.27
N ALA A 86 -3.67 19.55 -3.51
CA ALA A 86 -4.30 18.29 -3.10
C ALA A 86 -4.48 18.21 -1.57
N LEU A 87 -3.43 18.53 -0.81
CA LEU A 87 -3.47 18.53 0.67
C LEU A 87 -4.49 19.55 1.21
N ARG A 88 -4.56 20.74 0.61
CA ARG A 88 -5.54 21.77 1.03
C ARG A 88 -6.98 21.38 0.69
N GLY A 89 -7.18 20.67 -0.41
CA GLY A 89 -8.48 20.20 -0.88
C GLY A 89 -9.10 19.08 -0.03
N VAL A 90 -8.32 18.45 0.85
CA VAL A 90 -8.83 17.43 1.77
C VAL A 90 -9.77 18.06 2.79
N ALA A 91 -10.99 17.55 2.86
CA ALA A 91 -11.96 17.89 3.89
C ALA A 91 -12.92 16.73 4.17
N GLY A 92 -13.46 16.66 5.39
CA GLY A 92 -14.61 15.80 5.72
C GLY A 92 -14.33 14.29 5.80
N SER A 93 -13.09 13.84 5.85
CA SER A 93 -12.74 12.43 6.10
C SER A 93 -12.59 12.13 7.59
N GLU A 94 -13.07 10.97 8.03
CA GLU A 94 -12.83 10.43 9.37
C GLU A 94 -11.53 9.60 9.45
N LEU A 95 -11.02 9.14 8.30
CA LEU A 95 -9.70 8.53 8.15
C LEU A 95 -9.05 9.05 6.87
N LEU A 96 -7.81 9.52 6.98
CA LEU A 96 -7.01 10.00 5.88
C LEU A 96 -5.68 9.24 5.83
N ALA A 97 -5.43 8.56 4.71
CA ALA A 97 -4.17 7.88 4.45
C ALA A 97 -3.35 8.68 3.43
N LEU A 98 -2.09 9.00 3.77
CA LEU A 98 -1.16 9.70 2.89
C LEU A 98 0.03 8.78 2.60
N ASP A 99 0.16 8.41 1.34
CA ASP A 99 1.23 7.54 0.85
C ASP A 99 2.38 8.35 0.25
N ASP A 100 3.58 7.77 0.28
CA ASP A 100 4.80 8.35 -0.28
C ASP A 100 5.09 9.80 0.20
N LEU A 101 5.05 10.05 1.52
CA LEU A 101 5.34 11.36 2.11
C LEU A 101 6.70 11.96 1.73
N GLY A 102 7.65 11.14 1.27
CA GLY A 102 8.91 11.63 0.72
C GLY A 102 8.71 12.58 -0.46
N ALA A 103 7.61 12.46 -1.20
CA ALA A 103 7.32 13.28 -2.38
C ALA A 103 7.14 14.78 -2.07
N ILE A 104 6.81 15.14 -0.82
CA ILE A 104 6.63 16.55 -0.44
C ILE A 104 7.89 17.19 0.17
N ALA A 105 8.92 16.39 0.47
CA ALA A 105 10.11 16.88 1.15
C ALA A 105 10.84 17.93 0.32
N GLY A 106 11.18 19.06 0.94
CA GLY A 106 11.83 20.19 0.28
C GLY A 106 10.87 21.16 -0.41
N SER A 107 9.59 20.81 -0.58
CA SER A 107 8.57 21.76 -1.02
C SER A 107 7.97 22.50 0.17
N ARG A 108 8.45 23.73 0.41
CA ARG A 108 7.96 24.56 1.52
C ARG A 108 6.44 24.73 1.50
N GLU A 109 5.84 24.85 0.32
CA GLU A 109 4.40 25.02 0.21
C GLU A 109 3.63 23.73 0.60
N ALA A 110 4.08 22.58 0.11
CA ALA A 110 3.47 21.29 0.44
C ALA A 110 3.66 20.93 1.92
N GLU A 111 4.83 21.22 2.50
CA GLU A 111 5.09 21.02 3.93
C GLU A 111 4.15 21.85 4.81
N HIS A 112 3.94 23.13 4.49
CA HIS A 112 2.95 23.95 5.22
C HIS A 112 1.52 23.43 5.02
N ALA A 113 1.15 23.04 3.79
CA ALA A 113 -0.18 22.47 3.53
C ALA A 113 -0.44 21.20 4.35
N LEU A 114 0.57 20.32 4.48
CA LEU A 114 0.47 19.13 5.32
C LEU A 114 0.38 19.49 6.81
N PHE A 115 1.13 20.49 7.26
CA PHE A 115 1.06 20.96 8.65
C PHE A 115 -0.34 21.50 9.01
N ASP A 116 -0.94 22.29 8.12
CA ASP A 116 -2.30 22.80 8.30
C ASP A 116 -3.33 21.66 8.29
N LEU A 117 -3.18 20.71 7.37
CA LEU A 117 -4.01 19.51 7.30
C LEU A 117 -3.90 18.68 8.59
N TYR A 118 -2.71 18.49 9.14
CA TYR A 118 -2.50 17.79 10.42
C TYR A 118 -3.29 18.47 11.54
N ASN A 119 -3.17 19.79 11.67
CA ASN A 119 -3.85 20.53 12.73
C ASN A 119 -5.38 20.49 12.57
N ARG A 120 -5.87 20.59 11.33
CA ARG A 120 -7.30 20.48 11.01
C ARG A 120 -7.84 19.10 11.35
N ALA A 121 -7.17 18.04 10.89
CA ALA A 121 -7.54 16.65 11.20
C ALA A 121 -7.60 16.40 12.71
N ARG A 122 -6.67 17.01 13.48
CA ARG A 122 -6.67 16.92 14.95
C ARG A 122 -7.89 17.60 15.56
N ALA A 123 -8.24 18.80 15.09
CA ALA A 123 -9.40 19.53 15.57
C ALA A 123 -10.72 18.82 15.22
N GLU A 124 -10.77 18.14 14.06
CA GLU A 124 -11.92 17.39 13.57
C GLU A 124 -12.03 15.97 14.16
N GLY A 125 -11.03 15.50 14.92
CA GLY A 125 -10.99 14.14 15.46
C GLY A 125 -10.77 13.05 14.39
N SER A 126 -10.21 13.42 13.24
CA SER A 126 -9.91 12.50 12.14
C SER A 126 -8.70 11.62 12.45
N GLY A 127 -8.70 10.38 11.95
CA GLY A 127 -7.52 9.51 11.99
C GLY A 127 -6.55 9.84 10.85
N LEU A 128 -5.25 9.97 11.15
CA LEU A 128 -4.20 10.09 10.13
C LEU A 128 -3.32 8.85 10.08
N LEU A 129 -3.11 8.34 8.87
CA LEU A 129 -2.21 7.25 8.55
C LEU A 129 -1.20 7.72 7.51
N PHE A 130 0.07 7.59 7.82
CA PHE A 130 1.18 8.09 7.02
C PHE A 130 2.08 6.95 6.55
N ALA A 131 2.60 7.01 5.33
CA ALA A 131 3.63 6.13 4.83
C ALA A 131 4.80 6.88 4.17
N ALA A 132 6.03 6.48 4.48
CA ALA A 132 7.25 7.05 3.91
C ALA A 132 8.39 6.03 3.86
N GLU A 133 9.48 6.32 3.14
CA GLU A 133 10.65 5.43 3.02
C GLU A 133 11.44 5.38 4.33
N THR A 134 11.45 6.49 5.05
CA THR A 134 12.31 6.73 6.20
C THR A 134 11.53 7.37 7.36
N THR A 135 12.19 7.50 8.51
CA THR A 135 11.60 8.14 9.69
C THR A 135 11.32 9.63 9.43
N PRO A 136 10.45 10.29 10.22
CA PRO A 136 10.20 11.72 10.07
C PRO A 136 11.45 12.60 10.18
N THR A 137 12.46 12.15 10.94
CA THR A 137 13.74 12.86 11.08
C THR A 137 14.62 12.75 9.84
N GLN A 138 14.52 11.65 9.09
CA GLN A 138 15.32 11.36 7.91
C GLN A 138 14.63 11.72 6.59
N LEU A 139 13.33 12.05 6.63
CA LEU A 139 12.52 12.31 5.44
C LEU A 139 12.93 13.57 4.66
N GLY A 140 13.73 14.46 5.26
CA GLY A 140 14.16 15.70 4.61
C GLY A 140 13.14 16.84 4.69
N ILE A 141 12.15 16.74 5.58
CA ILE A 141 11.19 17.82 5.86
C ILE A 141 11.93 19.03 6.45
N GLY A 142 11.81 20.18 5.78
CA GLY A 142 12.42 21.43 6.20
C GLY A 142 11.75 22.03 7.43
N LEU A 143 10.42 22.00 7.48
CA LEU A 143 9.60 22.59 8.55
C LEU A 143 9.74 21.81 9.88
N PRO A 144 10.35 22.39 10.93
CA PRO A 144 10.60 21.68 12.19
C PRO A 144 9.33 21.25 12.92
N ASP A 145 8.28 22.07 12.89
CA ASP A 145 7.02 21.78 13.56
C ASP A 145 6.32 20.57 12.93
N LEU A 146 6.32 20.47 11.59
CA LEU A 146 5.78 19.30 10.90
C LEU A 146 6.54 18.02 11.27
N ARG A 147 7.88 18.08 11.28
CA ARG A 147 8.72 16.95 11.72
C ARG A 147 8.40 16.51 13.16
N SER A 148 8.20 17.47 14.07
CA SER A 148 7.79 17.17 15.45
C SER A 148 6.41 16.49 15.50
N ARG A 149 5.45 16.96 14.69
CA ARG A 149 4.10 16.38 14.60
C ARG A 149 4.07 14.98 14.02
N LEU A 150 4.83 14.72 12.95
CA LEU A 150 5.01 13.39 12.39
C LEU A 150 5.72 12.46 13.39
N GLY A 151 6.71 12.98 14.13
CA GLY A 151 7.40 12.24 15.19
C GLY A 151 6.53 11.88 16.40
N ALA A 152 5.45 12.62 16.64
CA ALA A 152 4.49 12.35 17.71
C ALA A 152 3.47 11.24 17.37
N CYS A 153 3.37 10.84 16.10
CA CYS A 153 2.57 9.68 15.69
C CYS A 153 3.19 8.38 16.23
N THR A 154 2.38 7.33 16.38
CA THR A 154 2.88 5.99 16.67
C THR A 154 3.62 5.47 15.44
N GLN A 155 4.93 5.24 15.57
CA GLN A 155 5.80 4.89 14.46
C GLN A 155 6.04 3.38 14.40
N PHE A 156 5.96 2.81 13.20
CA PHE A 156 6.32 1.42 12.94
C PHE A 156 7.28 1.31 11.76
N ALA A 157 8.40 0.63 11.99
CA ALA A 157 9.32 0.21 10.96
C ALA A 157 8.82 -1.10 10.34
N LEU A 158 8.29 -1.04 9.13
CA LEU A 158 7.88 -2.22 8.38
C LEU A 158 9.10 -2.94 7.82
N LYS A 159 9.16 -4.25 8.07
CA LYS A 159 10.15 -5.16 7.51
C LYS A 159 9.58 -5.78 6.24
N PRO A 160 10.34 -5.79 5.13
CA PRO A 160 9.94 -6.58 3.97
C PRO A 160 9.94 -8.06 4.35
N LEU A 161 9.09 -8.81 3.65
CA LEU A 161 9.03 -10.26 3.79
C LEU A 161 10.30 -10.91 3.25
N ASP A 162 10.78 -11.95 3.92
CA ASP A 162 11.85 -12.80 3.38
C ASP A 162 11.35 -13.69 2.23
N ASP A 163 12.27 -14.42 1.58
CA ASP A 163 11.93 -15.29 0.44
C ASP A 163 10.90 -16.37 0.81
N ASP A 164 11.01 -16.93 2.00
CA ASP A 164 10.15 -18.03 2.45
C ASP A 164 8.75 -17.51 2.80
N GLU A 165 8.66 -16.37 3.50
CA GLU A 165 7.40 -15.67 3.74
C GLU A 165 6.73 -15.26 2.41
N ARG A 166 7.49 -14.77 1.43
CA ARG A 166 6.94 -14.41 0.11
C ARG A 166 6.42 -15.63 -0.65
N ARG A 167 7.11 -16.77 -0.58
CA ARG A 167 6.62 -18.05 -1.14
C ARG A 167 5.30 -18.46 -0.51
N VAL A 168 5.19 -18.37 0.81
CA VAL A 168 3.94 -18.66 1.53
C VAL A 168 2.81 -17.75 1.05
N VAL A 169 3.05 -16.45 0.91
CA VAL A 169 2.04 -15.51 0.40
C VAL A 169 1.62 -15.84 -1.03
N LEU A 170 2.58 -16.08 -1.92
CA LEU A 170 2.27 -16.39 -3.32
C LEU A 170 1.47 -17.69 -3.45
N LYS A 171 1.83 -18.72 -2.68
CA LYS A 171 1.13 -20.01 -2.66
C LYS A 171 -0.29 -19.87 -2.11
N ALA A 172 -0.47 -19.10 -1.02
CA ALA A 172 -1.79 -18.82 -0.46
C ALA A 172 -2.69 -18.04 -1.44
N GLN A 173 -2.11 -17.06 -2.15
CA GLN A 173 -2.82 -16.31 -3.18
C GLN A 173 -3.18 -17.18 -4.39
N ALA A 174 -2.28 -18.05 -4.87
CA ALA A 174 -2.61 -18.97 -5.94
C ALA A 174 -3.75 -19.92 -5.53
N ALA A 175 -3.66 -20.49 -4.33
CA ALA A 175 -4.68 -21.41 -3.82
C ALA A 175 -6.07 -20.74 -3.70
N SER A 176 -6.15 -19.46 -3.31
CA SER A 176 -7.43 -18.74 -3.24
C SER A 176 -8.10 -18.51 -4.61
N ARG A 177 -7.34 -18.66 -5.70
CA ARG A 177 -7.82 -18.64 -7.09
C ARG A 177 -8.05 -20.04 -7.67
N GLY A 178 -7.85 -21.09 -6.88
CA GLY A 178 -7.90 -22.47 -7.35
C GLY A 178 -6.69 -22.90 -8.18
N ILE A 179 -5.60 -22.11 -8.13
CA ILE A 179 -4.35 -22.42 -8.82
C ILE A 179 -3.45 -23.22 -7.86
N GLU A 180 -3.02 -24.39 -8.30
CA GLU A 180 -1.97 -25.15 -7.65
C GLU A 180 -0.61 -24.76 -8.25
N LEU A 181 0.27 -24.19 -7.42
CA LEU A 181 1.66 -23.92 -7.79
C LEU A 181 2.55 -24.97 -7.16
N ASP A 182 3.09 -25.86 -8.00
CA ASP A 182 4.09 -26.84 -7.59
C ASP A 182 5.39 -26.13 -7.16
N ASP A 183 6.16 -26.76 -6.28
CA ASP A 183 7.38 -26.16 -5.74
C ASP A 183 8.40 -25.86 -6.85
N GLY A 184 8.46 -26.67 -7.92
CA GLY A 184 9.31 -26.38 -9.08
C GLY A 184 8.89 -25.12 -9.87
N VAL A 185 7.60 -24.79 -9.89
CA VAL A 185 7.10 -23.54 -10.47
C VAL A 185 7.46 -22.36 -9.57
N LEU A 186 7.31 -22.51 -8.25
CA LEU A 186 7.71 -21.49 -7.28
C LEU A 186 9.21 -21.20 -7.37
N ASP A 187 10.05 -22.23 -7.42
CA ASP A 187 11.50 -22.07 -7.57
C ASP A 187 11.86 -21.36 -8.87
N TRP A 188 11.19 -21.71 -9.97
CA TRP A 188 11.38 -21.02 -11.24
C TRP A 188 11.00 -19.54 -11.16
N LEU A 189 9.84 -19.21 -10.58
CA LEU A 189 9.38 -17.84 -10.41
C LEU A 189 10.31 -17.03 -9.51
N PHE A 190 10.73 -17.58 -8.36
CA PHE A 190 11.64 -16.89 -7.44
C PHE A 190 13.05 -16.76 -8.03
N SER A 191 13.54 -17.71 -8.81
CA SER A 191 14.84 -17.55 -9.48
C SER A 191 14.90 -16.36 -10.46
N ARG A 192 13.75 -15.93 -11.01
CA ARG A 192 13.67 -14.97 -12.12
C ARG A 192 12.98 -13.65 -11.76
N TYR A 193 12.06 -13.67 -10.79
CA TYR A 193 11.23 -12.54 -10.35
C TYR A 193 11.33 -12.25 -8.84
N ALA A 194 12.31 -12.86 -8.14
CA ALA A 194 12.44 -12.87 -6.67
C ALA A 194 12.26 -11.55 -5.93
N ARG A 195 12.43 -10.38 -6.55
CA ARG A 195 12.65 -9.12 -5.82
C ARG A 195 11.39 -8.34 -5.50
N ASP A 196 10.26 -8.67 -6.13
CA ASP A 196 9.03 -7.90 -5.97
C ASP A 196 7.80 -8.81 -5.87
N LEU A 197 7.25 -8.92 -4.66
CA LEU A 197 6.03 -9.66 -4.40
C LEU A 197 4.83 -9.05 -5.14
N GLY A 198 4.78 -7.73 -5.31
CA GLY A 198 3.74 -7.05 -6.08
C GLY A 198 3.76 -7.51 -7.54
N ALA A 199 4.93 -7.51 -8.17
CA ALA A 199 5.09 -7.99 -9.55
C ALA A 199 4.76 -9.48 -9.70
N LEU A 200 5.12 -10.32 -8.71
CA LEU A 200 4.77 -11.74 -8.69
C LEU A 200 3.25 -11.94 -8.59
N LEU A 201 2.55 -11.13 -7.80
CA LEU A 201 1.09 -11.19 -7.67
C LEU A 201 0.41 -10.69 -8.95
N ASP A 202 0.89 -9.62 -9.57
CA ASP A 202 0.37 -9.14 -10.85
C ASP A 202 0.57 -10.17 -11.97
N LEU A 203 1.71 -10.86 -11.98
CA LEU A 203 1.96 -11.98 -12.89
C LEU A 203 0.99 -13.13 -12.62
N LEU A 204 0.76 -13.49 -11.36
CA LEU A 204 -0.20 -14.53 -10.99
C LEU A 204 -1.61 -14.23 -11.53
N ASP A 205 -2.04 -12.97 -11.55
CA ASP A 205 -3.34 -12.58 -12.09
C ASP A 205 -3.44 -12.68 -13.59
N LYS A 206 -2.37 -12.27 -14.30
CA LYS A 206 -2.29 -12.46 -15.75
C LYS A 206 -2.33 -13.95 -16.10
N LEU A 207 -1.65 -14.77 -15.31
CA LEU A 207 -1.60 -16.22 -15.49
C LEU A 207 -2.93 -16.90 -15.19
N ASP A 208 -3.66 -16.46 -14.16
CA ASP A 208 -5.00 -16.96 -13.86
C ASP A 208 -5.91 -16.84 -15.09
N VAL A 209 -6.01 -15.62 -15.65
CA VAL A 209 -6.80 -15.33 -16.86
C VAL A 209 -6.33 -16.16 -18.05
N ALA A 210 -5.02 -16.26 -18.28
CA ALA A 210 -4.46 -17.02 -19.39
C ALA A 210 -4.70 -18.54 -19.25
N SER A 211 -4.54 -19.07 -18.04
CA SER A 211 -4.72 -20.50 -17.73
C SER A 211 -6.17 -20.93 -17.93
N LEU A 212 -7.12 -20.08 -17.53
CA LEU A 212 -8.55 -20.28 -17.75
C LEU A 212 -8.91 -20.22 -19.23
N ALA A 213 -8.39 -19.23 -19.97
CA ALA A 213 -8.62 -19.11 -21.41
C ALA A 213 -8.05 -20.30 -22.20
N ALA A 214 -6.88 -20.80 -21.80
CA ALA A 214 -6.24 -21.95 -22.43
C ALA A 214 -6.75 -23.31 -21.89
N GLN A 215 -7.55 -23.31 -20.82
CA GLN A 215 -7.97 -24.51 -20.07
C GLN A 215 -6.79 -25.43 -19.69
N ARG A 216 -5.65 -24.84 -19.32
CA ARG A 216 -4.40 -25.55 -19.01
C ARG A 216 -3.94 -25.23 -17.59
N ARG A 217 -3.33 -26.22 -16.92
CA ARG A 217 -2.68 -26.00 -15.62
C ARG A 217 -1.43 -25.14 -15.78
N ILE A 218 -1.14 -24.33 -14.77
CA ILE A 218 0.08 -23.52 -14.72
C ILE A 218 1.27 -24.43 -14.46
N THR A 219 2.18 -24.51 -15.43
CA THR A 219 3.40 -25.33 -15.41
C THR A 219 4.56 -24.50 -15.95
N ILE A 220 5.81 -24.94 -15.73
CA ILE A 220 6.99 -24.24 -16.27
C ILE A 220 6.91 -24.05 -17.81
N PRO A 221 6.52 -25.06 -18.62
CA PRO A 221 6.34 -24.86 -20.06
C PRO A 221 5.29 -23.80 -20.40
N PHE A 222 4.16 -23.79 -19.70
CA PHE A 222 3.10 -22.79 -19.89
C PHE A 222 3.58 -21.37 -19.55
N LEU A 223 4.32 -21.22 -18.44
CA LEU A 223 4.92 -19.94 -18.06
C LEU A 223 5.86 -19.40 -19.12
N ARG A 224 6.72 -20.25 -19.68
CA ARG A 224 7.68 -19.86 -20.73
C ARG A 224 6.97 -19.44 -22.02
N GLU A 225 5.91 -20.14 -22.39
CA GLU A 225 5.06 -19.82 -23.54
C GLU A 225 4.37 -18.46 -23.34
N PHE A 226 3.69 -18.30 -22.19
CA PHE A 226 2.98 -17.07 -21.82
C PHE A 226 3.91 -15.84 -21.81
N LEU A 227 5.08 -15.94 -21.20
CA LEU A 227 6.02 -14.82 -21.11
C LEU A 227 6.61 -14.45 -22.48
N ARG A 228 6.84 -15.43 -23.36
CA ARG A 228 7.28 -15.19 -24.73
C ARG A 228 6.23 -14.42 -25.53
N GLU A 229 4.95 -14.75 -25.35
CA GLU A 229 3.83 -14.09 -26.02
C GLU A 229 3.53 -12.70 -25.46
N ALA A 230 3.71 -12.50 -24.15
CA ALA A 230 3.49 -11.22 -23.48
C ALA A 230 4.52 -10.14 -23.88
N GLY A 231 5.58 -10.49 -24.61
CA GLY A 231 6.67 -9.57 -24.95
C GLY A 231 7.47 -9.09 -23.72
N GLU A 232 7.18 -9.64 -22.55
CA GLU A 232 8.00 -9.49 -21.35
C GLU A 232 9.26 -10.31 -21.60
N ALA A 233 10.28 -9.65 -22.17
CA ALA A 233 11.62 -10.19 -22.21
C ALA A 233 11.97 -10.55 -20.77
N ALA A 234 11.97 -11.84 -20.48
CA ALA A 234 12.29 -12.30 -19.16
C ALA A 234 13.68 -11.74 -18.81
N PRO A 235 13.83 -10.98 -17.71
CA PRO A 235 15.06 -10.24 -17.44
C PRO A 235 16.28 -11.15 -17.26
#